data_AF-A0A382Q801-F1
#
_entry.id   AF-A0A382Q801-F1
#
_cell.length_a   1.000
_cell.length_b   1.000
_cell.length_c   1.000
_cell.angle_alpha   90.00
_cell.angle_beta   90.00
_cell.angle_gamma   90.00
#
_symmetry.space_group_name_H-M   'P 1'
#
loop_
_entity.id
_entity.type
_entity.pdbx_description
1 polymer ?
#
loop_
_entity_poly.entity_id
_entity_poly.type
_entity_poly.pdbx_seq_one_letter_code
_entity_poly.pdbx_strand_id
1 'polypeptide(L)' 'MIRETKESDLEEVFNLIHAAFGNRSESDLVKQLISDGDVLINLLVESSDTIIG' A
#
# COMPACT_ATOMS: atom_id res chain seq x y z
N MET A 1 7.34 -12.98 0.19
CA MET A 1 6.05 -13.68 0.22
C MET A 1 4.99 -12.74 -0.33
N ILE A 2 4.10 -13.20 -1.21
CA ILE A 2 2.94 -12.40 -1.66
C ILE A 2 1.74 -12.76 -0.78
N ARG A 3 1.05 -11.75 -0.25
CA ARG A 3 -0.14 -11.93 0.60
C ARG A 3 -1.08 -10.74 0.48
N GLU A 4 -2.29 -10.88 0.99
CA GLU A 4 -3.23 -9.75 1.14
C GLU A 4 -2.75 -8.75 2.20
N THR A 5 -3.08 -7.49 1.96
CA THR A 5 -2.76 -6.36 2.81
C THR A 5 -3.58 -6.38 4.10
N LYS A 6 -2.93 -6.09 5.23
CA LYS A 6 -3.57 -5.93 6.54
C LYS A 6 -3.57 -4.45 6.92
N GLU A 7 -4.42 -4.06 7.87
CA GLU A 7 -4.46 -2.68 8.37
C GLU A 7 -3.10 -2.19 8.90
N SER A 8 -2.33 -3.09 9.53
CA SER A 8 -0.98 -2.78 10.04
C SER A 8 0.04 -2.45 8.93
N ASP A 9 -0.21 -2.88 7.70
CA ASP A 9 0.70 -2.68 6.56
C ASP A 9 0.46 -1.33 5.85
N LEU A 10 -0.71 -0.71 6.06
CA LEU A 10 -1.16 0.43 5.26
C LEU A 10 -0.21 1.63 5.34
N GLU A 11 0.32 1.93 6.53
CA GLU A 11 1.26 3.03 6.71
C GLU A 11 2.54 2.83 5.88
N GLU A 12 3.11 1.63 5.92
CA GLU A 12 4.31 1.27 5.16
C GLU A 12 4.03 1.26 3.66
N VAL A 13 2.87 0.75 3.22
CA VAL A 13 2.44 0.79 1.82
C VAL A 13 2.31 2.23 1.31
N PHE A 14 1.68 3.13 2.07
CA PHE A 14 1.56 4.54 1.66
C PHE A 14 2.92 5.24 1.59
N ASN A 15 3.82 4.93 2.52
CA ASN A 15 5.19 5.44 2.49
C ASN A 15 5.98 4.90 1.28
N LEU A 16 5.80 3.63 0.94
CA LEU A 16 6.42 2.99 -0.22
C LEU A 16 5.92 3.62 -1.53
N ILE A 17 4.61 3.82 -1.66
CA ILE A 17 4.01 4.50 -2.83
C ILE A 17 4.55 5.93 -2.92
N HIS A 18 4.57 6.67 -1.82
CA HIS A 18 5.12 8.03 -1.80
C HIS A 18 6.59 8.09 -2.23
N ALA A 19 7.41 7.16 -1.73
CA ALA A 19 8.83 7.07 -2.08
C ALA A 19 9.03 6.68 -3.56
N ALA A 20 8.22 5.78 -4.11
CA ALA A 20 8.32 5.30 -5.48
C ALA A 20 7.89 6.36 -6.52
N PHE A 21 6.81 7.09 -6.25
CA PHE A 21 6.25 8.09 -7.18
C PHE A 21 6.77 9.51 -6.93
N GLY A 22 7.50 9.74 -5.83
CA GLY A 22 8.11 11.03 -5.48
C GLY A 22 7.10 12.13 -5.16
N ASN A 23 5.82 11.79 -5.03
CA ASN A 23 4.74 12.73 -4.73
C ASN A 23 3.65 12.02 -3.90
N ARG A 24 2.69 12.77 -3.33
CA ARG A 24 1.66 12.21 -2.44
C ARG A 24 0.35 11.85 -3.14
N SER A 25 0.18 12.23 -4.40
CA SER A 25 -1.07 12.05 -5.14
C SER A 25 -1.45 10.58 -5.25
N GLU A 26 -0.50 9.71 -5.57
CA GLU A 26 -0.74 8.27 -5.65
C GLU A 26 -1.03 7.68 -4.26
N SER A 27 -0.31 8.09 -3.22
CA SER A 27 -0.58 7.60 -1.86
C SER A 27 -1.94 8.04 -1.33
N ASP A 28 -2.37 9.25 -1.66
CA ASP A 28 -3.65 9.82 -1.22
C ASP A 28 -4.82 9.20 -2.00
N LEU A 29 -4.64 8.92 -3.30
CA LEU A 29 -5.62 8.19 -4.11
C LEU A 29 -5.82 6.77 -3.56
N VAL A 30 -4.74 6.04 -3.28
CA VAL A 30 -4.85 4.67 -2.73
C VAL A 30 -5.49 4.69 -1.33
N LYS A 31 -5.19 5.67 -0.49
CA LYS A 31 -5.89 5.88 0.79
C LYS A 31 -7.39 6.05 0.59
N GLN A 32 -7.81 6.91 -0.34
CA GLN A 32 -9.23 7.14 -0.62
C GLN A 32 -9.91 5.88 -1.13
N LEU A 33 -9.33 5.19 -2.11
CA LEU A 33 -9.90 3.96 -2.66
C LEU A 33 -10.09 2.86 -1.59
N ILE A 34 -9.13 2.70 -0.67
CA ILE A 34 -9.26 1.74 0.44
C ILE A 34 -10.36 2.19 1.42
N SER A 35 -10.40 3.49 1.75
CA SER A 35 -11.40 4.04 2.67
C SER A 35 -12.83 3.98 2.11
N ASP A 36 -12.99 4.14 0.80
CA ASP A 36 -14.27 4.10 0.11
C ASP A 36 -14.74 2.65 -0.13
N GLY A 37 -13.87 1.67 0.12
CA GLY A 37 -14.14 0.24 -0.12
C GLY A 37 -14.12 -0.15 -1.59
N ASP A 38 -13.52 0.69 -2.45
CA ASP A 38 -13.44 0.51 -3.90
C ASP A 38 -12.31 -0.43 -4.32
N VAL A 39 -11.47 -0.87 -3.38
CA VAL A 39 -10.40 -1.84 -3.63
C VAL A 39 -10.91 -3.27 -3.44
N LEU A 40 -11.13 -3.96 -4.55
CA LEU A 40 -11.53 -5.38 -4.58
C LEU A 40 -10.43 -6.32 -4.06
N ILE A 41 -9.17 -6.02 -4.38
CA ILE A 41 -8.01 -6.85 -4.03
C ILE A 41 -6.84 -5.91 -3.75
N ASN A 42 -6.19 -6.10 -2.59
CA ASN A 42 -4.96 -5.41 -2.23
C ASN A 42 -3.90 -6.46 -1.86
N LEU A 43 -2.85 -6.55 -2.67
CA LEU A 43 -1.77 -7.52 -2.52
C LEU A 43 -0.47 -6.78 -2.28
N LEU A 44 0.35 -7.35 -1.40
CA LEU A 44 1.70 -6.88 -1.15
C LEU A 44 2.69 -8.04 -1.26
N VAL A 45 3.92 -7.70 -1.59
CA VAL A 45 5.09 -8.55 -1.52
C VAL A 45 6.01 -8.08 -0.40
N GLU A 46 6.25 -8.96 0.55
CA GLU A 46 7.23 -8.74 1.63
C GLU A 46 8.50 -9.57 1.40
N SER A 47 9.64 -9.04 1.80
CA SER A 47 10.92 -9.74 1.85
C SER A 47 11.62 -9.41 3.16
N SER A 48 11.94 -10.43 3.97
CA SER A 48 12.60 -10.26 5.28
C SER A 48 11.91 -9.23 6.19
N ASP A 49 10.59 -9.37 6.36
CA ASP A 49 9.74 -8.48 7.16
C ASP A 49 9.69 -7.02 6.69
N THR A 50 10.05 -6.74 5.43
CA THR A 50 9.92 -5.42 4.80
C THR A 50 9.03 -5.50 3.57
N ILE A 51 8.10 -4.57 3.40
CA ILE A 51 7.24 -4.49 2.22
C ILE A 51 8.02 -3.85 1.08
N ILE A 52 8.07 -4.51 -0.07
CA ILE A 52 8.85 -4.08 -1.23
C ILE A 52 8.00 -3.81 -2.49
N GLY A 53 6.69 -4.08 -2.43
CA GLY A 53 5.76 -3.84 -3.54
C GLY A 53 4.36 -4.37 -3.29
#